data_AF-A0A4P9YXD8-F1
#
_entry.id   AF-A0A4P9YXD8-F1
#
_cell.length_a   1.000
_cell.length_b   1.000
_cell.length_c   1.000
_cell.angle_alpha   90.00
_cell.angle_beta   90.00
_cell.angle_gamma   90.00
#
_symmetry.space_group_name_H-M   'P 1'
#
loop_
_entity.id
_entity.type
_entity.pdbx_description
1 polymer ?
#
loop_
_entity_poly.entity_id
_entity_poly.type
_entity_poly.pdbx_seq_one_letter_code
_entity_poly.pdbx_strand_id
1 'polypeptide(L)' 'GSPSPATGLSWCPDCVDADPHIRTAIEALPDSLLILCPVGDRAAWKNQPQHPYRCHPAIALTAIPTLIRW' A
#
# COMPACT_ATOMS: atom_id res chain seq x y z
N GLY A 1 3.42 3.70 -0.44
CA GLY A 1 2.97 5.07 -0.74
C GLY A 1 2.71 5.21 -2.22
N SER A 2 2.19 6.34 -2.70
CA SER A 2 2.06 6.56 -4.15
C SER A 2 3.43 6.50 -4.85
N PRO A 3 3.54 5.81 -6.00
CA PRO A 3 4.76 5.78 -6.79
C PRO A 3 5.05 7.16 -7.40
N SER A 4 6.32 7.55 -7.44
CA SER A 4 6.77 8.75 -8.13
C SER A 4 6.65 8.57 -9.64
N PRO A 5 6.15 9.57 -10.41
CA PRO A 5 6.14 9.50 -11.87
C PRO A 5 7.54 9.37 -12.48
N ALA A 6 8.58 9.87 -11.80
CA ALA A 6 9.94 9.88 -12.32
C ALA A 6 10.67 8.52 -12.15
N THR A 7 10.39 7.79 -11.08
CA THR A 7 11.10 6.54 -10.75
C THR A 7 10.19 5.31 -10.78
N GLY A 8 8.87 5.49 -10.75
CA GLY A 8 7.90 4.42 -10.53
C GLY A 8 7.90 3.86 -9.11
N LEU A 9 8.78 4.33 -8.22
CA LEU A 9 8.96 3.79 -6.87
C LEU A 9 8.14 4.55 -5.83
N SER A 10 7.64 3.82 -4.84
CA SER A 10 6.99 4.38 -3.66
C SER A 10 7.99 5.19 -2.82
N TRP A 11 7.56 6.33 -2.29
CA TRP A 11 8.36 7.13 -1.34
C TRP A 11 8.60 6.43 0.02
N CYS A 12 7.87 5.35 0.32
CA CYS A 12 8.03 4.54 1.51
C CYS A 12 8.99 3.38 1.23
N PRO A 13 10.16 3.31 1.90
CA PRO A 13 11.16 2.24 1.69
C PRO A 13 10.59 0.85 1.92
N ASP A 14 9.89 0.63 3.04
CA ASP A 14 9.28 -0.66 3.36
C ASP A 14 8.29 -1.13 2.29
N CYS A 15 7.59 -0.22 1.61
CA CYS A 15 6.74 -0.59 0.47
C CYS A 15 7.57 -1.00 -0.76
N VAL A 16 8.71 -0.37 -1.01
CA VAL A 16 9.61 -0.74 -2.12
C VAL A 16 10.20 -2.12 -1.86
N ASP A 17 10.62 -2.38 -0.63
CA ASP A 17 11.20 -3.67 -0.25
C ASP A 17 10.15 -4.79 -0.26
N ALA A 18 8.92 -4.52 0.20
CA ALA A 18 7.87 -5.53 0.28
C ALA A 18 7.21 -5.88 -1.07
N ASP A 19 7.09 -4.93 -2.00
CA ASP A 19 6.39 -5.12 -3.29
C ASP A 19 6.84 -6.35 -4.09
N PRO A 20 8.15 -6.61 -4.33
CA PRO A 20 8.56 -7.79 -5.10
C PRO A 20 8.15 -9.10 -4.42
N HIS A 21 8.24 -9.17 -3.09
CA HIS A 21 7.86 -10.37 -2.34
C HIS A 21 6.35 -10.65 -2.42
N ILE A 22 5.53 -9.59 -2.30
CA ILE A 22 4.07 -9.71 -2.39
C ILE A 22 3.67 -10.17 -3.80
N ARG A 23 4.22 -9.55 -4.84
CA ARG A 23 3.90 -9.90 -6.23
C ARG A 23 4.23 -11.35 -6.55
N THR A 24 5.43 -11.81 -6.21
CA THR A 24 5.84 -13.20 -6.43
C THR A 24 4.93 -14.18 -5.67
N ALA A 25 4.49 -13.83 -4.45
CA ALA A 25 3.58 -14.68 -3.69
C ALA A 25 2.18 -14.75 -4.33
N ILE A 26 1.64 -13.63 -4.82
CA ILE A 26 0.32 -13.61 -5.45
C ILE A 26 0.33 -14.29 -6.83
N GLU A 27 1.39 -14.13 -7.62
CA GLU A 27 1.54 -14.81 -8.92
C GLU A 27 1.49 -16.34 -8.80
N ALA A 28 1.89 -16.90 -7.65
CA ALA A 28 1.82 -18.32 -7.37
C ALA A 28 0.42 -18.80 -6.94
N LEU A 29 -0.52 -17.90 -6.65
CA LEU A 29 -1.86 -18.24 -6.18
C LEU A 29 -2.87 -18.29 -7.34
N PRO A 30 -3.54 -19.43 -7.57
CA PRO A 30 -4.62 -19.51 -8.55
C PRO A 30 -5.81 -18.64 -8.11
N ASP A 31 -6.56 -18.13 -9.08
CA ASP A 31 -7.80 -17.37 -8.89
C ASP A 31 -7.67 -16.18 -7.93
N SER A 32 -6.55 -15.46 -8.01
CA SER A 32 -6.25 -14.32 -7.16
C SER A 32 -6.07 -13.01 -7.95
N LEU A 33 -6.40 -11.88 -7.32
CA LEU A 33 -6.20 -10.54 -7.88
C LEU A 33 -5.53 -9.65 -6.84
N LEU A 34 -4.36 -9.09 -7.18
CA LEU A 34 -3.70 -8.08 -6.38
C LEU A 34 -4.19 -6.68 -6.77
N ILE A 35 -4.82 -5.98 -5.83
CA ILE A 35 -5.24 -4.58 -6.01
C ILE A 35 -4.27 -3.67 -5.25
N LEU A 36 -3.68 -2.71 -5.95
CA LEU A 36 -2.84 -1.69 -5.33
C LEU A 36 -3.68 -0.48 -4.90
N CYS A 37 -3.66 -0.18 -3.61
CA CYS A 37 -4.37 0.94 -3.00
C CYS A 37 -3.38 1.98 -2.47
N PRO A 38 -2.90 2.93 -3.31
CA PRO A 38 -1.96 3.95 -2.86
C PRO A 38 -2.60 4.89 -1.84
N VAL A 39 -1.81 5.29 -0.84
CA VAL A 39 -2.23 6.22 0.23
C VAL A 39 -1.95 7.70 -0.09
N GLY A 40 -1.57 8.02 -1.33
CA GLY A 40 -1.11 9.34 -1.69
C GLY A 40 0.39 9.56 -1.45
N ASP A 41 0.80 10.83 -1.51
CA ASP A 41 2.16 11.25 -1.19
C ASP A 41 2.45 11.11 0.32
N ARG A 42 3.70 11.38 0.70
CA ARG A 42 4.13 11.26 2.10
C ARG A 42 3.40 12.22 3.03
N ALA A 43 3.06 13.41 2.55
CA ALA A 43 2.44 14.46 3.35
C ALA A 43 0.95 14.17 3.63
N ALA A 44 0.27 13.54 2.67
CA ALA A 44 -1.10 13.05 2.79
C ALA A 44 -1.22 11.87 3.78
N TRP A 45 -0.15 11.09 3.99
CA TRP A 45 -0.18 9.93 4.87
C TRP A 45 0.41 10.16 6.27
N LYS A 46 1.62 10.76 6.34
CA LYS A 46 2.39 10.83 7.58
C LYS A 46 1.76 11.86 8.51
N ASN A 47 1.47 11.44 9.74
CA ASN A 47 0.84 12.27 10.78
C ASN A 47 -0.54 12.83 10.37
N GLN A 48 -1.23 12.19 9.43
CA GLN A 48 -2.59 12.58 9.02
C GLN A 48 -3.61 11.63 9.67
N PRO A 49 -4.18 11.98 10.84
CA PRO A 49 -5.10 11.09 11.54
C PRO A 49 -6.44 10.93 10.81
N GLN A 50 -6.84 11.93 10.02
CA GLN A 50 -8.10 11.95 9.27
C GLN A 50 -7.98 11.32 7.86
N HIS A 51 -6.86 10.67 7.55
CA HIS A 51 -6.69 10.04 6.24
C HIS A 51 -7.79 8.98 6.01
N PRO A 52 -8.45 8.92 4.83
CA PRO A 52 -9.61 8.06 4.61
C PRO A 52 -9.40 6.60 5.02
N TYR A 53 -8.26 6.00 4.67
CA TYR A 53 -7.97 4.61 5.07
C TYR A 53 -7.80 4.39 6.58
N ARG A 54 -7.40 5.41 7.35
CA ARG A 54 -7.30 5.30 8.82
C ARG A 54 -8.67 5.34 9.47
N CYS A 55 -9.56 6.19 8.94
CA CYS A 55 -10.90 6.39 9.51
C CYS A 55 -11.95 5.42 8.96
N HIS A 56 -11.69 4.78 7.81
CA HIS A 56 -12.66 3.87 7.21
C HIS A 56 -12.90 2.66 8.12
N PRO A 57 -14.15 2.36 8.53
CA PRO A 57 -14.44 1.39 9.59
C PRO A 57 -14.02 -0.04 9.26
N ALA A 58 -14.05 -0.44 7.98
CA ALA A 58 -13.64 -1.77 7.56
C ALA A 58 -12.13 -1.91 7.27
N ILE A 59 -11.40 -0.80 7.16
CA ILE A 59 -9.97 -0.82 6.79
C ILE A 59 -9.12 -0.47 8.01
N ALA A 60 -9.46 0.63 8.71
CA ALA A 60 -8.81 1.10 9.95
C ALA A 60 -7.26 1.04 9.90
N LEU A 61 -6.68 1.50 8.80
CA LEU A 61 -5.27 1.29 8.48
C LEU A 61 -4.35 2.01 9.48
N THR A 62 -3.42 1.29 10.10
CA THR A 62 -2.48 1.87 11.09
C THR A 62 -1.12 2.18 10.48
N ALA A 63 -0.65 1.36 9.53
CA ALA A 63 0.67 1.47 8.91
C ALA A 63 0.65 1.13 7.41
N ILE A 64 1.78 1.37 6.72
CA ILE A 64 2.05 0.87 5.36
C ILE A 64 3.46 0.24 5.34
N PRO A 65 3.72 -0.75 4.47
CA PRO A 65 2.74 -1.49 3.68
C PRO A 65 1.80 -2.34 4.56
N THR A 66 0.63 -2.69 4.04
CA THR A 66 -0.31 -3.62 4.68
C THR A 66 -1.03 -4.38 3.59
N LEU A 67 -1.12 -5.71 3.75
CA LEU A 67 -1.85 -6.58 2.84
C LEU A 67 -3.15 -7.01 3.52
N ILE A 68 -4.28 -6.78 2.84
CA ILE A 68 -5.60 -7.17 3.33
C ILE A 68 -6.15 -8.21 2.36
N ARG A 69 -6.63 -9.34 2.92
CA ARG A 69 -7.45 -10.28 2.18
C ARG A 69 -8.90 -9.84 2.31
N TRP A 70 -9.55 -9.61 1.17
CA TRP A 70 -10.95 -9.20 1.07
C TRP A 70 -11.82 -10.38 0.69
#